data_AF-A0A8S3JG48-F1
#
_entry.id   AF-A0A8S3JG48-F1
#
_cell.length_a   1.000
_cell.length_b   1.000
_cell.length_c   1.000
_cell.angle_alpha   90.00
_cell.angle_beta   90.00
_cell.angle_gamma   90.00
#
_symmetry.space_group_name_H-M   'P 1'
#
loop_
_entity.id
_entity.type
_entity.pdbx_description
1 polymer ?
#
loop_
_entity_poly.entity_id
_entity_poly.type
_entity_poly.pdbx_seq_one_letter_code
_entity_poly.pdbx_strand_id
1 'polypeptide(L)'
;ELEDALLSDNPDEIHPFLQELLISLLTGLTRLHVNSSNMFIMLSNVLKRSGLNIVSPDPLSTMAISDDTISTTEWIEMGIFEKVTVLRALCDARLDRPDIEQLTETMAADSLRFEPFGEDSRGNKLWYFGDTRLY
;
A
#
# COMPACT_ATOMS: atom_id res chain seq x y z
N GLU A 1 -1.90 12.99 2.85
CA GLU A 1 -2.97 12.04 3.18
C GLU A 1 -2.45 10.70 3.72
N LEU A 2 -1.76 9.85 2.92
CA LEU A 2 -1.22 8.58 3.44
C LEU A 2 -0.17 8.77 4.54
N GLU A 3 0.80 9.66 4.32
CA GLU A 3 1.85 9.96 5.30
C GLU A 3 1.26 10.51 6.60
N ASP A 4 0.31 11.45 6.49
CA ASP A 4 -0.39 12.01 7.65
C ASP A 4 -1.16 10.92 8.40
N ALA A 5 -1.86 10.02 7.69
CA ALA A 5 -2.62 8.93 8.29
C ALA A 5 -1.72 7.92 9.01
N LEU A 6 -0.53 7.65 8.48
CA LEU A 6 0.46 6.78 9.11
C LEU A 6 1.12 7.41 10.34
N LEU A 7 1.31 8.74 10.34
CA LEU A 7 1.89 9.49 11.46
C LEU A 7 0.88 9.82 12.56
N SER A 8 -0.41 9.89 12.22
CA SER A 8 -1.52 10.16 13.14
C SER A 8 -2.26 8.90 13.61
N ASP A 9 -1.72 7.72 13.28
CA ASP A 9 -2.32 6.45 13.67
C ASP A 9 -2.33 6.34 15.20
N ASN A 10 -3.52 6.13 15.76
CA ASN A 10 -3.75 6.16 17.20
C ASN A 10 -3.47 4.76 17.79
N PRO A 11 -3.00 4.64 19.04
CA PRO A 11 -2.71 3.34 19.63
C PRO A 11 -3.96 2.52 20.00
N ASP A 12 -5.17 3.10 19.85
CA ASP A 12 -6.44 2.46 20.23
C ASP A 12 -7.34 2.17 19.01
N GLU A 13 -7.15 2.85 17.89
CA GLU A 13 -8.03 2.75 16.72
C GLU A 13 -7.25 2.99 15.42
N ILE A 14 -7.57 2.20 14.39
CA ILE A 14 -6.97 2.31 13.06
C ILE A 14 -7.48 3.58 12.38
N HIS A 15 -6.57 4.36 11.82
CA HIS A 15 -6.95 5.55 11.08
C HIS A 15 -7.95 5.20 9.94
N PRO A 16 -9.10 5.91 9.81
CA PRO A 16 -10.17 5.55 8.85
C PRO A 16 -9.69 5.41 7.41
N PHE A 17 -8.79 6.31 6.98
CA PHE A 17 -8.16 6.23 5.65
C PHE A 17 -7.38 4.92 5.44
N LEU A 18 -6.59 4.47 6.43
CA LEU A 18 -5.82 3.22 6.32
C LEU A 18 -6.77 2.02 6.28
N GLN A 19 -7.85 2.06 7.04
CA GLN A 19 -8.88 1.03 7.00
C GLN A 19 -9.53 0.93 5.61
N GLU A 20 -9.97 2.05 5.04
CA GLU A 20 -10.56 2.08 3.69
C GLU A 20 -9.57 1.65 2.61
N LEU A 21 -8.31 2.08 2.72
CA LEU A 21 -7.24 1.69 1.83
C LEU A 21 -7.02 0.17 1.85
N LEU A 22 -6.92 -0.42 3.04
CA LEU A 22 -6.77 -1.88 3.19
C LEU A 22 -7.97 -2.63 2.62
N ILE A 23 -9.19 -2.19 2.90
CA ILE A 23 -10.41 -2.80 2.35
C ILE A 23 -10.39 -2.73 0.81
N SER A 24 -10.04 -1.59 0.23
CA SER A 24 -9.98 -1.39 -1.21
C SER A 24 -8.93 -2.30 -1.88
N LEU A 25 -7.71 -2.34 -1.33
CA LEU A 25 -6.64 -3.21 -1.83
C LEU A 25 -7.02 -4.69 -1.75
N LEU A 26 -7.56 -5.14 -0.61
CA LEU A 26 -7.96 -6.52 -0.41
C LEU A 26 -9.16 -6.92 -1.28
N THR A 27 -10.07 -5.99 -1.57
CA THR A 27 -11.17 -6.20 -2.52
C THR A 27 -10.64 -6.36 -3.94
N GLY A 28 -9.57 -5.67 -4.32
CA GLY A 28 -8.89 -5.89 -5.61
C GLY A 28 -8.14 -7.23 -5.68
N LEU A 29 -7.66 -7.75 -4.55
CA LEU A 29 -6.87 -8.98 -4.47
C LEU A 29 -7.72 -10.24 -4.28
N THR A 30 -8.94 -10.09 -3.77
CA THR A 30 -9.85 -11.19 -3.47
C THR A 30 -11.14 -11.04 -4.25
N ARG A 31 -11.81 -12.16 -4.56
CA ARG A 31 -13.17 -12.12 -5.16
C ARG A 31 -14.27 -12.04 -4.11
N LEU A 32 -13.90 -11.87 -2.84
CA LEU A 32 -14.81 -11.89 -1.70
C LEU A 32 -15.13 -10.47 -1.27
N HIS A 33 -16.30 -10.28 -0.68
CA HIS A 33 -16.67 -8.99 -0.10
C HIS A 33 -15.81 -8.71 1.14
N VAL A 34 -15.02 -7.64 1.11
CA VAL A 34 -14.20 -7.19 2.24
C VAL A 34 -14.89 -6.03 2.95
N ASN A 35 -14.86 -6.04 4.28
CA ASN A 35 -15.34 -4.99 5.16
C ASN A 35 -14.46 -4.89 6.41
N SER A 36 -14.71 -3.90 7.26
CA SER A 36 -13.93 -3.66 8.48
C SER A 36 -13.88 -4.86 9.44
N SER A 37 -14.91 -5.72 9.44
CA SER A 37 -14.98 -6.87 10.34
C SER A 37 -14.18 -8.08 9.84
N ASN A 38 -13.93 -8.21 8.53
CA ASN A 38 -13.24 -9.36 7.95
C ASN A 38 -11.89 -9.01 7.29
N MET A 39 -11.51 -7.73 7.23
CA MET A 39 -10.31 -7.26 6.53
C MET A 39 -9.03 -7.95 7.01
N PHE A 40 -8.83 -8.16 8.32
CA PHE A 40 -7.61 -8.79 8.85
C PHE A 40 -7.53 -10.29 8.56
N ILE A 41 -8.68 -10.97 8.52
CA ILE A 41 -8.77 -12.37 8.09
C ILE A 41 -8.43 -12.46 6.60
N MET A 42 -8.94 -11.54 5.78
CA MET A 42 -8.64 -11.48 4.35
C MET A 42 -7.17 -11.13 4.10
N LEU A 43 -6.62 -10.18 4.84
CA LEU A 43 -5.20 -9.81 4.80
C LEU A 43 -4.32 -11.02 5.04
N SER A 44 -4.57 -11.74 6.13
CA SER A 44 -3.81 -12.94 6.48
C SER A 44 -3.89 -14.01 5.40
N ASN A 45 -5.08 -14.23 4.83
CA ASN A 45 -5.26 -15.17 3.71
C ASN A 45 -4.49 -14.75 2.46
N VAL A 46 -4.44 -13.45 2.16
CA VAL A 46 -3.70 -12.91 1.02
C VAL A 46 -2.20 -13.09 1.26
N LEU A 47 -1.68 -12.70 2.41
CA LEU A 47 -0.26 -12.81 2.74
C LEU A 47 0.24 -14.27 2.63
N LYS A 48 -0.51 -15.23 3.21
CA LYS A 48 -0.21 -16.66 3.11
C LYS A 48 -0.22 -17.18 1.67
N ARG A 49 -1.17 -16.74 0.86
CA ARG A 49 -1.29 -17.19 -0.55
C ARG A 49 -0.21 -16.60 -1.43
N SER A 50 0.15 -15.35 -1.20
CA SER A 50 1.13 -14.63 -2.00
C SER A 50 2.56 -15.00 -1.63
N GLY A 51 2.78 -15.72 -0.51
CA GLY A 51 4.12 -16.04 -0.01
C GLY A 51 4.96 -14.79 0.24
N LEU A 52 4.29 -13.68 0.58
CA LEU A 52 4.93 -12.39 0.82
C LEU A 52 5.68 -12.49 2.13
N ASN A 53 6.98 -12.77 2.05
CA ASN A 53 7.87 -12.60 3.18
C ASN A 53 8.00 -11.09 3.44
N ILE A 54 7.16 -10.56 4.31
CA ILE A 54 7.24 -9.17 4.77
C ILE A 54 8.45 -9.10 5.71
N VAL A 55 9.63 -9.00 5.11
CA VAL A 55 10.86 -8.75 5.85
C VAL A 55 10.85 -7.27 6.18
N SER A 56 10.74 -6.95 7.46
CA SER A 56 10.90 -5.57 7.90
C SER A 56 12.26 -5.04 7.44
N PRO A 57 12.31 -3.88 6.76
CA PRO A 57 13.58 -3.28 6.33
C PRO A 57 14.40 -2.74 7.51
N ASP A 58 13.80 -2.62 8.70
CA ASP A 58 14.49 -2.16 9.90
C ASP A 58 15.23 -3.31 10.60
N PRO A 59 16.58 -3.28 10.69
CA PRO A 59 17.36 -4.30 11.38
C PRO A 59 17.10 -4.37 12.90
N LEU A 60 16.39 -3.41 13.49
CA LEU A 60 15.97 -3.41 14.90
C LEU A 60 14.52 -3.91 15.08
N SER A 61 13.81 -4.16 13.98
CA SER A 61 12.46 -4.72 13.98
C SER A 61 12.47 -6.10 14.64
N THR A 62 12.01 -6.17 15.88
CA THR A 62 11.96 -7.44 16.63
C THR A 62 10.72 -8.25 16.25
N MET A 63 9.71 -7.61 15.64
CA MET A 63 8.66 -8.32 14.94
C MET A 63 9.20 -8.79 13.59
N ALA A 64 9.71 -10.01 13.56
CA ALA A 64 9.48 -10.83 12.38
C ALA A 64 7.95 -10.91 12.27
N ILE A 65 7.36 -10.32 11.23
CA ILE A 65 5.96 -10.55 10.88
C ILE A 65 5.90 -12.02 10.50
N SER A 66 5.79 -12.88 11.51
CA SER A 66 5.75 -14.32 11.33
C SER A 66 4.46 -14.62 10.60
N ASP A 67 4.63 -15.15 9.40
CA ASP A 67 3.73 -15.64 8.35
C ASP A 67 2.25 -15.97 8.68
N ASP A 68 1.85 -16.12 9.95
CA ASP A 68 0.70 -16.93 10.27
C ASP A 68 -0.61 -16.25 10.64
N THR A 69 -0.71 -14.92 10.83
CA THR A 69 -1.95 -14.08 10.77
C THR A 69 -1.61 -12.69 11.30
N ILE A 70 -2.01 -11.61 10.61
CA ILE A 70 -1.99 -10.25 11.20
C ILE A 70 -3.39 -9.97 11.74
N SER A 71 -3.51 -9.85 13.06
CA SER A 71 -4.73 -9.46 13.77
C SER A 71 -4.85 -7.93 13.87
N THR A 72 -6.04 -7.45 14.27
CA THR A 72 -6.30 -6.02 14.49
C THR A 72 -5.38 -5.42 15.55
N THR A 73 -5.12 -6.15 16.64
CA THR A 73 -4.26 -5.68 17.74
C THR A 73 -2.80 -5.61 17.29
N GLU A 74 -2.31 -6.63 16.57
CA GLU A 74 -0.96 -6.61 16.02
C GLU A 74 -0.80 -5.46 15.03
N TRP A 75 -1.79 -5.22 14.15
CA TRP A 75 -1.74 -4.08 13.25
C TRP A 75 -1.60 -2.75 13.99
N ILE A 76 -2.36 -2.53 15.05
CA ILE A 76 -2.29 -1.28 15.81
C ILE A 76 -0.90 -1.11 16.45
N GLU A 77 -0.35 -2.19 17.02
CA GLU A 77 0.97 -2.22 17.65
C GLU A 77 2.16 -2.14 16.68
N MET A 78 1.94 -2.44 15.39
CA MET A 78 2.98 -2.36 14.37
C MET A 78 3.52 -0.93 14.19
N GLY A 79 4.84 -0.86 14.03
CA GLY A 79 5.55 0.37 13.69
C GLY A 79 5.18 0.88 12.30
N ILE A 80 5.43 2.17 12.06
CA ILE A 80 5.12 2.81 10.78
C ILE A 80 5.78 2.10 9.58
N PHE A 81 7.03 1.66 9.74
CA PHE A 81 7.76 0.95 8.68
C PHE A 81 7.14 -0.40 8.36
N GLU A 82 6.66 -1.13 9.37
CA GLU A 82 6.04 -2.44 9.20
C GLU A 82 4.70 -2.29 8.46
N LYS A 83 3.87 -1.32 8.87
CA LYS A 83 2.60 -0.97 8.18
C LYS A 83 2.84 -0.60 6.72
N VAL A 84 3.84 0.25 6.45
CA VAL A 84 4.24 0.62 5.09
C VAL A 84 4.70 -0.60 4.29
N THR A 85 5.45 -1.51 4.91
CA THR A 85 5.93 -2.72 4.23
C THR A 85 4.76 -3.63 3.84
N VAL A 86 3.77 -3.81 4.72
CA VAL A 86 2.54 -4.55 4.39
C VAL A 86 1.78 -3.87 3.25
N LEU A 87 1.52 -2.57 3.35
CA LEU A 87 0.82 -1.82 2.30
C LEU A 87 1.53 -1.91 0.97
N ARG A 88 2.86 -1.80 0.96
CA ARG A 88 3.67 -1.95 -0.24
C ARG A 88 3.51 -3.33 -0.86
N ALA A 89 3.60 -4.38 -0.05
CA ALA A 89 3.46 -5.76 -0.51
C ALA A 89 2.06 -6.03 -1.12
N LEU A 90 1.00 -5.43 -0.55
CA LEU A 90 -0.35 -5.50 -1.10
C LEU A 90 -0.48 -4.75 -2.43
N CYS A 91 0.14 -3.58 -2.55
CA CYS A 91 0.18 -2.82 -3.80
C CYS A 91 0.91 -3.60 -4.90
N ASP A 92 2.08 -4.18 -4.60
CA ASP A 92 2.84 -4.98 -5.57
C ASP A 92 2.01 -6.19 -6.03
N ALA A 93 1.39 -6.92 -5.08
CA ALA A 93 0.49 -8.03 -5.41
C ALA A 93 -0.75 -7.59 -6.22
N ARG A 94 -1.19 -6.33 -6.08
CA ARG A 94 -2.33 -5.78 -6.82
C ARG A 94 -1.94 -5.49 -8.26
N LEU A 95 -0.74 -4.96 -8.48
CA LEU A 95 -0.17 -4.68 -9.80
C LEU A 95 0.03 -5.95 -10.62
N ASP A 96 0.35 -7.08 -9.98
CA ASP A 96 0.51 -8.38 -10.65
C ASP A 96 -0.82 -9.00 -11.15
N ARG A 97 -1.97 -8.39 -10.86
CA ARG A 97 -3.27 -8.94 -11.26
C ARG A 97 -3.60 -8.61 -12.72
N PRO A 98 -4.18 -9.56 -13.46
CA PRO A 98 -4.42 -9.41 -14.91
C PRO A 98 -5.46 -8.35 -15.27
N ASP A 99 -6.28 -7.90 -14.32
CA ASP A 99 -7.28 -6.85 -14.53
C ASP A 99 -6.68 -5.44 -14.48
N ILE A 100 -5.45 -5.27 -13.99
CA ILE A 100 -4.80 -3.95 -13.88
C ILE A 100 -4.57 -3.31 -15.24
N GLU A 101 -4.15 -4.07 -16.24
CA GLU A 101 -3.93 -3.54 -17.59
C GLU A 101 -5.21 -2.85 -18.11
N GLN A 102 -6.36 -3.51 -17.97
CA GLN A 102 -7.65 -2.96 -18.40
C GLN A 102 -8.09 -1.75 -17.56
N LEU A 103 -7.84 -1.77 -16.25
CA LEU A 103 -8.18 -0.65 -15.37
C LEU A 103 -7.31 0.58 -15.66
N THR A 104 -6.04 0.37 -15.97
CA THR A 104 -5.07 1.43 -16.23
C THR A 104 -5.17 2.02 -17.64
N GLU A 105 -5.67 1.27 -18.62
CA GLU A 105 -5.96 1.77 -19.97
C GLU A 105 -6.90 2.98 -19.99
N THR A 106 -7.82 3.04 -19.01
CA THR A 106 -8.79 4.14 -18.90
C THR A 106 -8.27 5.34 -18.11
N MET A 107 -7.08 5.22 -17.49
CA MET A 107 -6.47 6.32 -16.74
C MET A 107 -5.73 7.25 -17.69
N ALA A 108 -6.05 8.55 -17.63
CA ALA A 108 -5.29 9.55 -18.38
C ALA A 108 -3.84 9.56 -17.91
N ALA A 109 -2.89 9.64 -18.85
CA ALA A 109 -1.45 9.71 -18.53
C ALA A 109 -1.10 10.90 -17.60
N ASP A 110 -1.91 11.96 -17.64
CA ASP A 110 -1.78 13.10 -16.74
C ASP A 110 -2.18 12.77 -15.29
N SER A 111 -3.02 11.76 -15.07
CA SER A 111 -3.39 11.26 -13.73
C SER A 111 -2.34 10.34 -13.11
N LEU A 112 -1.36 9.88 -13.89
CA LEU A 112 -0.21 9.12 -13.41
C LEU A 112 0.98 10.00 -13.01
N ARG A 113 0.89 11.32 -13.26
CA ARG A 113 1.96 12.28 -12.94
C ARG A 113 1.92 12.63 -11.46
N PHE A 114 3.07 12.55 -10.80
CA PHE A 114 3.31 13.17 -9.50
C PHE A 114 3.52 14.70 -9.64
N GLU A 115 3.73 15.39 -8.51
CA GLU A 115 4.09 16.81 -8.51
C GLU A 115 5.33 17.08 -9.38
N PRO A 116 5.36 18.20 -10.13
CA PRO A 116 6.50 18.55 -10.97
C PRO A 116 7.75 18.76 -10.10
N PHE A 117 8.85 18.10 -10.48
CA PHE A 117 10.11 18.12 -9.72
C PHE A 117 10.75 19.51 -9.67
N GLY A 118 10.49 20.33 -10.69
CA GLY A 118 10.98 21.70 -10.77
C GLY A 118 10.77 22.28 -12.16
N GLU A 119 11.24 23.50 -12.36
CA GLU A 119 11.26 24.19 -13.65
C GLU A 119 12.69 24.38 -14.14
N ASP A 120 12.92 24.16 -15.43
CA ASP A 120 14.21 24.48 -16.05
C ASP A 120 14.39 26.01 -16.20
N SER A 121 15.59 26.43 -16.60
CA SER A 121 15.90 27.85 -16.87
C SER A 121 15.05 28.53 -17.96
N ARG A 122 14.23 27.75 -18.69
CA ARG A 122 13.33 28.21 -19.75
C ARG A 122 11.86 28.13 -19.34
N GLY A 123 11.55 27.73 -18.11
CA GLY A 123 10.21 27.63 -17.55
C GLY A 123 9.46 26.34 -17.91
N ASN A 124 10.15 25.31 -18.42
CA ASN A 124 9.53 24.00 -18.68
C ASN A 124 9.48 23.19 -17.38
N LYS A 125 8.32 22.60 -17.07
CA LYS A 125 8.13 21.74 -15.90
C LYS A 125 8.71 20.36 -16.15
N LEU A 126 9.59 19.93 -15.26
CA LEU A 126 10.21 18.62 -15.28
C LEU A 126 9.33 17.60 -14.55
N TRP A 127 9.00 16.50 -15.21
CA TRP A 127 8.14 15.43 -14.68
C TRP A 127 8.93 14.12 -14.54
N TYR A 128 8.63 13.38 -13.47
CA TYR A 128 9.19 12.05 -13.25
C TYR A 128 8.13 10.98 -13.58
N PHE A 129 8.50 9.99 -14.39
CA PHE A 129 7.68 8.80 -14.66
C PHE A 129 8.49 7.55 -14.33
N GLY A 130 8.38 7.08 -13.08
CA GLY A 130 9.16 5.94 -12.59
C GLY A 130 10.67 6.16 -12.78
N ASP A 131 11.33 5.26 -13.49
CA ASP A 131 12.79 5.31 -13.73
C ASP A 131 13.16 6.17 -14.95
N THR A 132 12.16 6.63 -15.72
CA THR A 132 12.37 7.29 -17.01
C THR A 132 12.14 8.78 -16.89
N ARG A 133 13.16 9.56 -17.24
CA ARG A 133 13.08 11.02 -17.34
C ARG A 133 12.41 11.40 -18.67
N LEU A 134 11.30 12.13 -18.59
CA LEU A 134 10.70 12.80 -19.73
C LEU A 134 10.91 14.31 -19.56
N TYR A 135 11.53 14.92 -20.57
CA TYR A 135 11.78 16.37 -20.67
C TYR A 135 10.57 17.07 -21.27
#